data_AF-A0A392R979-F1
#
_entry.id   AF-A0A392R979-F1
#
_cell.length_a   1.000
_cell.length_b   1.000
_cell.length_c   1.000
_cell.angle_alpha   90.00
_cell.angle_beta   90.00
_cell.angle_gamma   90.00
#
_symmetry.space_group_name_H-M   'P 1'
#
loop_
_entity.id
_entity.type
_entity.pdbx_description
1 polymer ?
#
loop_
_entity_poly.entity_id
_entity_poly.type
_entity_poly.pdbx_seq_one_letter_code
_entity_poly.pdbx_strand_id
1 'polypeptide(L)'
;MKGEANFLGGVASVKGVEGFNTEAAKKRFFEIYLDKYAKPDSGIGFPGALELISQCKSKGLKVAVASSADRIKVDANLAAAGLPLS
;
A
#
# COMPACT_ATOMS: atom_id res chain seq x y z
N MET A 1 -1.08 15.92 -8.98
CA MET A 1 -0.16 14.75 -8.97
C MET A 1 -0.50 13.85 -7.78
N LYS A 2 -0.43 12.53 -7.96
CA LYS A 2 -0.71 11.53 -6.91
C LYS A 2 0.40 11.53 -5.84
N GLY A 3 0.10 11.03 -4.63
CA GLY A 3 1.00 11.07 -3.47
C GLY A 3 2.41 10.54 -3.74
N GLU A 4 2.54 9.33 -4.29
CA GLU A 4 3.84 8.70 -4.55
C GLU A 4 4.69 9.48 -5.57
N ALA A 5 4.08 10.13 -6.55
CA ALA A 5 4.80 10.93 -7.54
C ALA A 5 5.41 12.19 -6.89
N ASN A 6 4.64 12.85 -6.02
CA ASN A 6 5.13 13.99 -5.23
C ASN A 6 6.23 13.57 -4.25
N PHE A 7 6.09 12.42 -3.60
CA PHE A 7 7.09 11.93 -2.68
C PHE A 7 8.43 11.65 -3.38
N LEU A 8 8.40 10.84 -4.44
CA LEU A 8 9.63 10.47 -5.17
C LEU A 8 10.27 11.68 -5.85
N GLY A 9 9.47 12.52 -6.53
CA GLY A 9 9.97 13.74 -7.17
C GLY A 9 10.47 14.79 -6.17
N GLY A 10 9.79 14.93 -5.02
CA GLY A 10 10.20 15.83 -3.95
C GLY A 10 11.55 15.43 -3.34
N VAL A 11 11.75 14.14 -3.06
CA VAL A 11 13.04 13.62 -2.59
C VAL A 11 14.13 13.82 -3.65
N ALA A 12 13.84 13.53 -4.92
CA ALA A 12 14.77 13.75 -6.02
C ALA A 12 15.21 15.23 -6.11
N SER A 13 14.26 16.17 -5.97
CA SER A 13 14.54 17.61 -5.95
C SER A 13 15.43 18.02 -4.78
N VAL A 14 15.12 17.57 -3.55
CA VAL A 14 15.94 17.85 -2.36
C VAL A 14 17.37 17.31 -2.50
N LYS A 15 17.55 16.22 -3.26
CA LYS A 15 18.85 15.60 -3.50
C LYS A 15 19.55 16.06 -4.78
N GLY A 16 18.97 17.00 -5.53
CA GLY A 16 19.56 17.51 -6.77
C GLY A 16 19.68 16.45 -7.88
N VAL A 17 18.75 15.49 -7.94
CA VAL A 17 18.78 14.44 -8.98
C VAL A 17 18.26 15.03 -10.29
N GLU A 18 19.18 15.26 -11.23
CA GLU A 18 18.86 15.74 -12.57
C GLU A 18 18.23 14.65 -13.45
N GLY A 19 17.32 15.05 -14.34
CA GLY A 19 16.67 14.12 -15.27
C GLY A 19 15.76 13.08 -14.61
N PHE A 20 15.30 13.32 -13.39
CA PHE A 20 14.47 12.35 -12.65
C PHE A 20 13.15 12.05 -13.38
N ASN A 21 13.00 10.79 -13.80
CA ASN A 21 11.77 10.32 -14.42
C ASN A 21 10.84 9.72 -13.34
N THR A 22 9.89 10.54 -12.88
CA THR A 22 8.94 10.17 -11.83
C THR A 22 8.10 8.95 -12.17
N GLU A 23 7.66 8.79 -13.42
CA GLU A 23 6.82 7.66 -13.82
C GLU A 23 7.61 6.34 -13.82
N ALA A 24 8.82 6.35 -14.39
CA ALA A 24 9.71 5.18 -14.38
C ALA A 24 10.12 4.80 -12.95
N ALA A 25 10.47 5.79 -12.12
CA ALA A 25 10.83 5.56 -10.72
C ALA A 25 9.66 5.01 -9.91
N LYS A 26 8.44 5.55 -10.11
CA LYS A 26 7.23 5.08 -9.43
C LYS A 26 6.88 3.64 -9.82
N LYS A 27 7.00 3.28 -11.09
CA LYS A 27 6.82 1.89 -11.54
C LYS A 27 7.81 0.97 -10.82
N ARG A 28 9.10 1.31 -10.81
CA ARG A 28 10.13 0.50 -10.15
C ARG A 28 9.93 0.43 -8.64
N PHE A 29 9.49 1.51 -8.01
CA PHE A 29 9.14 1.56 -6.61
C PHE A 29 8.05 0.54 -6.26
N PHE A 30 6.98 0.45 -7.06
CA PHE A 30 5.94 -0.54 -6.83
C PHE A 30 6.41 -1.97 -7.08
N GLU A 31 7.21 -2.23 -8.12
CA GLU A 31 7.80 -3.56 -8.34
C GLU A 31 8.56 -4.04 -7.09
N ILE A 32 9.42 -3.18 -6.53
CA ILE A 32 10.19 -3.49 -5.32
C ILE A 32 9.25 -3.67 -4.11
N TYR A 33 8.26 -2.79 -3.96
CA TYR A 33 7.30 -2.86 -2.85
C TYR A 33 6.54 -4.18 -2.84
N LEU A 34 5.99 -4.58 -3.99
CA LEU A 34 5.22 -5.80 -4.15
C LEU A 34 6.08 -7.06 -3.98
N ASP A 35 7.32 -7.02 -4.49
CA ASP A 35 8.23 -8.16 -4.42
C ASP A 35 8.81 -8.38 -3.01
N LYS A 36 9.13 -7.30 -2.29
CA LYS A 36 9.87 -7.41 -1.03
C LYS A 36 9.05 -7.14 0.23
N TYR A 37 8.06 -6.27 0.15
CA TYR A 37 7.39 -5.73 1.34
C TYR A 37 5.92 -6.14 1.44
N ALA A 38 5.19 -6.22 0.34
CA ALA A 38 3.78 -6.66 0.36
C ALA A 38 3.65 -8.19 0.27
N LYS A 39 4.23 -8.89 1.24
CA LYS A 39 4.19 -10.36 1.34
C LYS A 39 3.48 -10.80 2.61
N PRO A 40 2.94 -12.03 2.66
CA PRO A 40 2.64 -12.68 3.93
C PRO A 40 3.87 -12.62 4.85
N ASP A 41 3.66 -12.46 6.15
CA ASP A 41 4.72 -12.38 7.18
C ASP A 41 5.68 -11.18 7.08
N SER A 42 5.40 -10.21 6.21
CA SER A 42 6.17 -8.95 6.10
C SER A 42 5.99 -7.99 7.28
N GLY A 43 5.15 -8.34 8.25
CA GLY A 43 4.66 -7.43 9.30
C GLY A 43 3.45 -6.58 8.89
N ILE A 44 2.95 -6.75 7.66
CA ILE A 44 1.67 -6.16 7.23
C ILE A 44 0.52 -7.01 7.78
N GLY A 45 -0.39 -6.36 8.51
CA GLY A 45 -1.49 -7.03 9.22
C GLY A 45 -1.17 -7.18 10.70
N PHE A 46 -1.58 -6.19 11.49
CA PHE A 46 -1.32 -6.21 12.93
C PHE A 46 -2.12 -7.32 13.63
N PRO A 47 -1.56 -7.95 14.69
CA PRO A 47 -2.28 -8.93 15.49
C PRO A 47 -3.67 -8.43 15.93
N GLY A 48 -4.70 -9.24 15.75
CA GLY A 48 -6.08 -8.91 16.09
C GLY A 48 -6.85 -8.07 15.05
N ALA A 49 -6.19 -7.46 14.05
CA ALA A 49 -6.89 -6.64 13.06
C ALA A 49 -7.83 -7.45 12.17
N LEU A 50 -7.37 -8.59 11.64
CA LEU A 50 -8.19 -9.52 10.86
C LEU A 50 -9.35 -10.08 11.68
N GLU A 51 -9.09 -10.42 12.94
CA GLU A 51 -10.11 -10.93 13.85
C GLU A 51 -11.20 -9.89 14.11
N LEU A 52 -10.82 -8.65 14.45
CA LEU A 52 -11.76 -7.55 14.67
C LEU A 52 -12.64 -7.31 13.45
N ILE A 53 -12.05 -7.24 12.24
CA ILE A 53 -12.80 -7.05 11.00
C ILE A 53 -13.77 -8.20 10.77
N SER A 54 -13.35 -9.44 11.04
CA SER A 54 -14.18 -10.64 10.90
C SER A 54 -15.34 -10.65 11.88
N GLN A 55 -15.13 -10.24 13.13
CA GLN A 55 -16.17 -10.10 14.15
C GLN A 55 -17.17 -8.99 13.81
N CYS A 56 -16.70 -7.86 13.24
CA CYS A 56 -17.59 -6.81 12.75
C CYS A 56 -18.52 -7.35 11.64
N LYS A 57 -17.95 -8.05 10.65
CA LYS A 57 -18.71 -8.66 9.56
C LYS A 57 -19.73 -9.69 10.08
N SER A 58 -19.34 -10.57 11.01
CA SER A 58 -20.24 -11.60 11.56
C SER A 58 -21.41 -11.03 12.37
N LYS A 59 -21.25 -9.83 12.93
CA LYS A 59 -22.32 -9.06 13.59
C LYS A 59 -23.18 -8.22 12.63
N GLY A 60 -22.97 -8.34 11.32
CA GLY A 60 -23.73 -7.61 10.31
C GLY A 60 -23.28 -6.15 10.12
N LEU A 61 -22.12 -5.75 10.68
CA LEU A 61 -21.59 -4.41 10.47
C LEU A 61 -20.94 -4.29 9.09
N LYS A 62 -21.24 -3.20 8.40
CA LYS A 62 -20.58 -2.85 7.13
C LYS A 62 -19.18 -2.31 7.43
N VAL A 63 -18.18 -2.89 6.79
CA VAL A 63 -16.77 -2.47 6.89
C VAL A 63 -16.27 -2.04 5.51
N ALA A 64 -15.39 -1.04 5.48
CA ALA A 64 -14.81 -0.51 4.25
C ALA A 64 -13.35 -0.11 4.48
N VAL A 65 -12.57 -0.09 3.40
CA VAL A 65 -11.19 0.40 3.39
C VAL A 65 -11.20 1.81 2.80
N ALA A 66 -10.74 2.79 3.58
CA ALA A 66 -10.52 4.15 3.13
C ALA A 66 -9.01 4.44 3.15
N SER A 67 -8.45 4.81 2.00
CA SER A 67 -7.02 5.09 1.87
C SER A 67 -6.76 6.08 0.74
N SER A 68 -5.77 6.95 0.93
CA SER A 68 -5.25 7.83 -0.11
C SER A 68 -4.16 7.17 -0.96
N ALA A 69 -3.77 5.93 -0.63
CA ALA A 69 -2.74 5.21 -1.35
C ALA A 69 -3.24 4.78 -2.75
N ASP A 70 -2.32 4.65 -3.70
CA ASP A 70 -2.63 4.02 -4.97
C ASP A 70 -3.22 2.61 -4.76
N ARG A 71 -4.23 2.27 -5.56
CA ARG A 71 -4.99 1.01 -5.46
C ARG A 71 -4.10 -0.22 -5.42
N ILE A 72 -3.01 -0.21 -6.19
CA ILE A 72 -2.01 -1.29 -6.23
C ILE A 72 -1.42 -1.62 -4.86
N LYS A 73 -1.19 -0.62 -4.00
CA LYS A 73 -0.71 -0.83 -2.62
C LYS A 73 -1.82 -1.25 -1.70
N VAL A 74 -3.02 -0.69 -1.86
CA VAL A 74 -4.19 -1.09 -1.05
C VAL A 74 -4.46 -2.57 -1.22
N ASP A 75 -4.55 -3.04 -2.46
CA ASP A 75 -4.84 -4.44 -2.77
C ASP A 75 -3.74 -5.37 -2.26
N ALA A 76 -2.47 -5.00 -2.47
CA ALA A 76 -1.34 -5.79 -2.01
C ALA A 76 -1.24 -5.85 -0.47
N ASN A 77 -1.51 -4.75 0.23
CA ASN A 77 -1.49 -4.72 1.69
C ASN A 77 -2.63 -5.52 2.29
N LEU A 78 -3.82 -5.45 1.69
CA LEU A 78 -4.97 -6.25 2.14
C LEU A 78 -4.69 -7.73 1.95
N ALA A 79 -4.15 -8.13 0.80
CA ALA A 79 -3.74 -9.51 0.56
C ALA A 79 -2.67 -9.98 1.56
N ALA A 80 -1.63 -9.18 1.79
CA ALA A 80 -0.57 -9.46 2.76
C ALA A 80 -1.10 -9.57 4.21
N ALA A 81 -2.11 -8.76 4.56
CA ALA A 81 -2.78 -8.80 5.86
C ALA A 81 -3.83 -9.91 6.00
N GLY A 82 -4.01 -10.77 4.99
CA GLY A 82 -5.04 -11.82 4.99
C GLY A 82 -6.48 -11.28 4.90
N LEU A 83 -6.66 -10.06 4.39
CA LEU A 83 -7.95 -9.41 4.22
C LEU A 83 -8.40 -9.52 2.74
N PRO A 84 -9.28 -10.47 2.39
CA PRO A 84 -9.75 -10.61 1.01
C PRO A 84 -10.58 -9.39 0.59
N LEU A 85 -10.38 -8.97 -0.66
CA LEU A 85 -11.28 -8.05 -1.35
C LEU A 85 -12.50 -8.87 -1.78
N SER A 86 -13.62 -8.67 -1.06
CA SER A 86 -14.88 -9.43 -1.11
C SER A 86 -14.77 -10.91 -0.73
#